data_AF-A0A2D6XFP2-F1
#
_entry.id   AF-A0A2D6XFP2-F1
#
_cell.length_a   1.000
_cell.length_b   1.000
_cell.length_c   1.000
_cell.angle_alpha   90.00
_cell.angle_beta   90.00
_cell.angle_gamma   90.00
#
_symmetry.space_group_name_H-M   'P 1'
#
loop_
_entity.id
_entity.type
_entity.pdbx_description
1 polymer ?
#
loop_
_entity_poly.entity_id
_entity_poly.type
_entity_poly.pdbx_seq_one_letter_code
_entity_poly.pdbx_strand_id
1 'polypeptide(L)'
;MPTSFSDNYQIKLIGTGLEAGTWGSSTNENFKRIEQALGGSILDFDITSPGGTSSWNSGTRTLTWYTMDTADAEDAAGNEGRYRYVVFEDGGGDVGAGGAIIDIFGSDSGDFPSRVFFVKNSLTNSREITFNAGSGSNYVLANGAQAVLYTNTADQEVGNLLSNLQVESLTAQDGELNVLSTLEVGPGTGTGTIQSQGNHSLVVQTGDASDTGAITLRSGADANLDITPDGAGGIVVPAGSIAIAGVNKVASFTSTSDPGDTNTPSAATNLSEEITKIRYALQRSNVGIGTVISEDGAGDNVGLASSWFDGCVIGENILINHAMTDQCEEIADPGGATSWMNPIGFRSGAAGDP
;
A
#
# COMPACT_ATOMS: atom_id res chain seq x y z
N MET A 1 35.52 -44.83 41.81
CA MET A 1 34.27 -44.98 41.03
C MET A 1 33.96 -43.62 40.43
N PRO A 2 33.85 -43.50 39.11
CA PRO A 2 33.55 -42.22 38.47
C PRO A 2 32.15 -41.74 38.88
N THR A 3 31.99 -40.44 39.07
CA THR A 3 30.68 -39.79 39.20
C THR A 3 29.95 -39.91 37.87
N SER A 4 28.71 -40.42 37.88
CA SER A 4 27.84 -40.41 36.71
C SER A 4 26.99 -39.15 36.68
N PHE A 5 26.57 -38.78 35.48
CA PHE A 5 25.72 -37.63 35.22
C PHE A 5 24.56 -38.09 34.34
N SER A 6 23.45 -37.36 34.41
CA SER A 6 22.33 -37.51 33.49
C SER A 6 22.69 -36.99 32.10
N ASP A 7 21.99 -37.40 31.05
CA ASP A 7 22.48 -37.21 29.67
C ASP A 7 22.35 -35.76 29.17
N ASN A 8 21.21 -35.10 29.39
CA ASN A 8 20.92 -33.81 28.75
C ASN A 8 21.50 -32.60 29.53
N TYR A 9 21.16 -32.48 30.80
CA TYR A 9 21.53 -31.39 31.70
C TYR A 9 22.70 -31.72 32.61
N GLN A 10 23.30 -32.92 32.47
CA GLN A 10 24.49 -33.32 33.21
C GLN A 10 24.28 -33.18 34.73
N ILE A 11 23.12 -33.62 35.23
CA ILE A 11 22.81 -33.65 36.66
C ILE A 11 23.63 -34.75 37.31
N LYS A 12 24.43 -34.39 38.33
CA LYS A 12 25.24 -35.36 39.06
C LYS A 12 24.34 -36.39 39.74
N LEU A 13 24.55 -37.66 39.39
CA LEU A 13 23.83 -38.78 39.97
C LEU A 13 24.55 -39.31 41.21
N ILE A 14 23.77 -39.80 42.17
CA ILE A 14 24.25 -40.43 43.40
C ILE A 14 24.74 -41.84 43.04
N GLY A 15 26.05 -42.01 42.86
CA GLY A 15 26.65 -43.29 42.46
C GLY A 15 27.10 -44.19 43.64
N THR A 16 27.57 -43.60 44.75
CA THR A 16 28.14 -44.34 45.90
C THR A 16 28.02 -43.53 47.18
N GLY A 17 28.11 -44.18 48.35
CA GLY A 17 28.18 -43.53 49.66
C GLY A 17 26.99 -43.85 50.56
N LEU A 18 26.78 -43.07 51.63
CA LEU A 18 25.66 -43.24 52.57
C LEU A 18 24.29 -43.01 51.91
N GLU A 19 24.27 -42.27 50.81
CA GLU A 19 23.08 -41.99 50.01
C GLU A 19 22.87 -43.04 48.91
N ALA A 20 23.82 -43.97 48.70
CA ALA A 20 23.68 -45.06 47.74
C ALA A 20 22.79 -46.17 48.31
N GLY A 21 21.75 -46.53 47.57
CA GLY A 21 20.71 -47.46 47.97
C GLY A 21 19.38 -47.11 47.32
N THR A 22 18.27 -47.61 47.85
CA THR A 22 16.92 -47.34 47.31
C THR A 22 16.64 -45.85 47.15
N TRP A 23 17.10 -45.03 48.09
CA TRP A 23 16.91 -43.57 48.05
C TRP A 23 17.76 -42.90 46.97
N GLY A 24 19.02 -43.28 46.81
CA GLY A 24 19.87 -42.79 45.72
C GLY A 24 19.33 -43.19 44.35
N SER A 25 18.87 -44.43 44.20
CA SER A 25 18.26 -44.93 42.96
C SER A 25 16.96 -44.18 42.62
N SER A 26 16.03 -44.02 43.56
CA SER A 26 14.77 -43.30 43.31
C SER A 26 15.00 -41.80 43.06
N THR A 27 15.99 -41.20 43.73
CA THR A 27 16.37 -39.81 43.50
C THR A 27 16.97 -39.62 42.11
N ASN A 28 17.90 -40.48 41.69
CA ASN A 28 18.47 -40.46 40.35
C ASN A 28 17.40 -40.67 39.27
N GLU A 29 16.49 -41.61 39.49
CA GLU A 29 15.33 -41.85 38.62
C GLU A 29 14.49 -40.58 38.46
N ASN A 30 14.08 -39.95 39.56
CA ASN A 30 13.33 -38.69 39.51
C ASN A 30 14.08 -37.57 38.78
N PHE A 31 15.41 -37.45 38.95
CA PHE A 31 16.20 -36.45 38.23
C PHE A 31 16.21 -36.69 36.73
N LYS A 32 16.33 -37.94 36.29
CA LYS A 32 16.24 -38.30 34.87
C LYS A 32 14.84 -37.98 34.30
N ARG A 33 13.77 -38.24 35.07
CA ARG A 33 12.39 -37.88 34.66
C ARG A 33 12.21 -36.37 34.51
N ILE A 34 12.71 -35.59 35.46
CA ILE A 34 12.67 -34.12 35.41
C ILE A 34 13.43 -33.62 34.18
N GLU A 35 14.62 -34.16 33.93
CA GLU A 35 15.43 -33.81 32.77
C GLU A 35 14.69 -34.07 31.44
N GLN A 36 14.07 -35.24 31.30
CA GLN A 36 13.28 -35.56 30.11
C GLN A 36 12.09 -34.62 29.92
N ALA A 37 11.37 -34.31 31.01
CA ALA A 37 10.22 -33.41 30.98
C ALA A 37 10.57 -31.96 30.61
N LEU A 38 11.81 -31.53 30.87
CA LEU A 38 12.28 -30.17 30.61
C LEU A 38 13.02 -30.02 29.28
N GLY A 39 13.85 -30.99 28.90
CA GLY A 39 14.78 -30.87 27.77
C GLY A 39 14.66 -31.96 26.71
N GLY A 40 13.75 -32.91 26.90
CA GLY A 40 13.60 -34.00 25.96
C GLY A 40 13.07 -33.51 24.60
N SER A 41 13.76 -33.95 23.53
CA SER A 41 13.25 -33.98 22.16
C SER A 41 13.48 -35.34 21.49
N ILE A 42 12.52 -35.80 20.69
CA ILE A 42 12.73 -36.86 19.69
C ILE A 42 12.81 -36.20 18.33
N LEU A 43 14.00 -36.23 17.74
CA LEU A 43 14.25 -35.55 16.46
C LEU A 43 13.90 -36.41 15.25
N ASP A 44 13.76 -37.72 15.42
CA ASP A 44 13.57 -38.70 14.35
C ASP A 44 12.67 -39.86 14.87
N PHE A 45 11.38 -39.60 15.07
CA PHE A 45 10.42 -40.64 15.45
C PHE A 45 9.96 -41.39 14.20
N ASP A 46 10.55 -42.57 13.95
CA ASP A 46 10.13 -43.47 12.87
C ASP A 46 8.76 -44.07 13.18
N ILE A 47 7.74 -43.64 12.44
CA ILE A 47 6.38 -44.12 12.64
C ILE A 47 6.16 -45.56 12.15
N THR A 48 7.05 -46.10 11.31
CA THR A 48 6.92 -47.46 10.78
C THR A 48 7.63 -48.50 11.65
N SER A 49 8.58 -48.06 12.47
CA SER A 49 9.26 -48.86 13.48
C SER A 49 9.37 -48.07 14.80
N PRO A 50 8.24 -47.71 15.42
CA PRO A 50 8.25 -46.95 16.66
C PRO A 50 8.99 -47.70 17.77
N GLY A 51 9.59 -46.95 18.70
CA GLY A 51 10.26 -47.51 19.86
C GLY A 51 9.29 -48.04 20.91
N GLY A 52 9.85 -48.79 21.87
CA GLY A 52 9.20 -49.28 23.09
C GLY A 52 7.76 -49.74 22.97
N THR A 53 6.83 -48.97 23.57
CA THR A 53 5.43 -49.40 23.71
C THR A 53 4.53 -48.95 22.57
N SER A 54 4.90 -47.89 21.84
CA SER A 54 4.14 -47.46 20.67
C SER A 54 4.21 -48.50 19.56
N SER A 55 3.18 -48.54 18.70
CA SER A 55 3.09 -49.58 17.68
C SER A 55 2.49 -49.07 16.38
N TRP A 56 3.03 -49.57 15.26
CA TRP A 56 2.56 -49.27 13.92
C TRP A 56 1.71 -50.40 13.36
N ASN A 57 0.52 -50.07 12.87
CA ASN A 57 -0.32 -50.96 12.09
C ASN A 57 -0.34 -50.51 10.63
N SER A 58 0.42 -51.19 9.78
CA SER A 58 0.49 -50.88 8.34
C SER A 58 -0.81 -51.13 7.59
N GLY A 59 -1.69 -52.01 8.09
CA GLY A 59 -2.98 -52.29 7.47
C GLY A 59 -3.98 -51.14 7.61
N THR A 60 -3.97 -50.44 8.75
CA THR A 60 -4.82 -49.26 9.00
C THR A 60 -4.07 -47.93 8.82
N ARG A 61 -2.74 -48.00 8.69
CA ARG A 61 -1.82 -46.85 8.61
C ARG A 61 -1.89 -46.00 9.89
N THR A 62 -1.98 -46.70 11.03
CA THR A 62 -2.15 -46.09 12.35
C THR A 62 -0.95 -46.38 13.22
N LEU A 63 -0.35 -45.32 13.75
CA LEU A 63 0.56 -45.35 14.89
C LEU A 63 -0.27 -45.16 16.16
N THR A 64 -0.24 -46.15 17.04
CA THR A 64 -0.69 -45.97 18.43
C THR A 64 0.48 -45.39 19.20
N TRP A 65 0.45 -44.08 19.48
CA TRP A 65 1.50 -43.37 20.20
C TRP A 65 1.16 -43.31 21.69
N TYR A 66 1.85 -44.12 22.48
CA TYR A 66 1.70 -44.11 23.92
C TYR A 66 2.58 -43.03 24.53
N THR A 67 1.92 -42.13 25.24
CA THR A 67 2.56 -41.04 25.94
C THR A 67 2.80 -41.37 27.42
N MET A 68 2.55 -42.61 27.83
CA MET A 68 2.70 -43.02 29.22
C MET A 68 4.14 -42.93 29.71
N ASP A 69 4.25 -42.87 31.03
CA ASP A 69 5.51 -42.93 31.74
C ASP A 69 5.89 -44.41 31.92
N THR A 70 7.06 -44.85 31.44
CA THR A 70 7.53 -46.21 31.72
C THR A 70 8.20 -46.34 33.08
N ALA A 71 8.31 -47.58 33.56
CA ALA A 71 8.85 -47.87 34.88
C ALA A 71 10.32 -47.43 35.08
N ASP A 72 11.08 -47.23 34.01
CA ASP A 72 12.51 -46.86 34.02
C ASP A 72 12.73 -45.57 33.20
N ALA A 73 13.36 -44.56 33.81
CA ALA A 73 13.67 -43.32 33.13
C ALA A 73 14.74 -43.46 32.05
N GLU A 74 15.56 -44.52 32.02
CA GLU A 74 16.51 -44.75 30.93
C GLU A 74 16.01 -45.69 29.85
N ASP A 75 14.79 -46.20 29.95
CA ASP A 75 14.20 -46.96 28.85
C ASP A 75 13.86 -46.01 27.70
N ALA A 76 14.87 -45.76 26.86
CA ALA A 76 14.78 -44.91 25.67
C ALA A 76 13.70 -45.43 24.70
N ALA A 77 13.37 -46.72 24.77
CA ALA A 77 12.30 -47.30 23.99
C ALA A 77 10.93 -46.82 24.51
N GLY A 78 10.75 -46.71 25.83
CA GLY A 78 9.46 -46.42 26.47
C GLY A 78 9.09 -44.95 26.71
N ASN A 79 10.00 -44.00 26.47
CA ASN A 79 9.83 -42.61 26.95
C ASN A 79 9.15 -41.64 25.98
N GLU A 80 8.47 -42.16 24.96
CA GLU A 80 7.98 -41.42 23.79
C GLU A 80 7.00 -40.28 24.13
N GLY A 81 6.36 -40.35 25.29
CA GLY A 81 5.39 -39.35 25.76
C GLY A 81 5.90 -38.18 26.57
N ARG A 82 7.10 -38.28 27.15
CA ARG A 82 7.65 -37.23 28.03
C ARG A 82 8.31 -36.11 27.24
N TYR A 83 8.68 -36.41 26.00
CA TYR A 83 9.28 -35.47 25.07
C TYR A 83 8.28 -34.39 24.65
N ARG A 84 8.68 -33.12 24.79
CA ARG A 84 7.84 -31.99 24.39
C ARG A 84 7.94 -31.70 22.90
N TYR A 85 9.06 -32.05 22.26
CA TYR A 85 9.26 -31.88 20.83
C TYR A 85 9.42 -33.24 20.13
N VAL A 86 8.60 -33.53 19.12
CA VAL A 86 8.61 -34.79 18.36
C VAL A 86 8.54 -34.50 16.87
N VAL A 87 9.50 -35.04 16.11
CA VAL A 87 9.47 -35.02 14.64
C VAL A 87 9.10 -36.40 14.16
N PHE A 88 8.00 -36.51 13.42
CA PHE A 88 7.55 -37.77 12.84
C PHE A 88 8.12 -37.97 11.45
N GLU A 89 8.76 -39.11 11.20
CA GLU A 89 9.32 -39.52 9.92
C GLU A 89 8.90 -40.97 9.59
N ASP A 90 9.10 -41.39 8.35
CA ASP A 90 8.76 -42.75 7.93
C ASP A 90 9.93 -43.73 7.99
N GLY A 91 11.13 -43.30 8.39
CA GLY A 91 12.32 -44.15 8.53
C GLY A 91 12.73 -44.89 7.25
N GLY A 92 12.20 -44.49 6.08
CA GLY A 92 12.33 -45.24 4.82
C GLY A 92 11.34 -46.41 4.67
N GLY A 93 10.46 -46.65 5.64
CA GLY A 93 9.32 -47.55 5.56
C GLY A 93 8.14 -46.96 4.79
N ASP A 94 7.24 -47.82 4.30
CA ASP A 94 6.04 -47.36 3.59
C ASP A 94 4.89 -47.09 4.56
N VAL A 95 4.49 -45.81 4.65
CA VAL A 95 3.32 -45.35 5.42
C VAL A 95 2.04 -45.34 4.59
N GLY A 96 2.12 -45.76 3.32
CA GLY A 96 1.02 -45.80 2.37
C GLY A 96 0.72 -44.44 1.74
N ALA A 97 -0.08 -44.43 0.66
CA ALA A 97 -0.29 -43.24 -0.17
C ALA A 97 -1.06 -42.10 0.51
N GLY A 98 -1.84 -42.38 1.55
CA GLY A 98 -2.74 -41.38 2.14
C GLY A 98 -2.26 -40.70 3.44
N GLY A 99 -0.96 -40.76 3.78
CA GLY A 99 -0.45 -40.24 5.06
C GLY A 99 -0.34 -41.25 6.21
N ALA A 100 -0.34 -40.76 7.44
CA ALA A 100 -0.39 -41.59 8.64
C ALA A 100 -1.43 -41.08 9.63
N ILE A 101 -2.01 -41.98 10.40
CA ILE A 101 -2.89 -41.67 11.53
C ILE A 101 -2.08 -41.89 12.81
N ILE A 102 -2.12 -40.94 13.74
CA ILE A 102 -1.47 -41.04 15.04
C ILE A 102 -2.55 -40.96 16.11
N ASP A 103 -2.83 -42.09 16.76
CA ASP A 103 -3.73 -42.15 17.89
C ASP A 103 -2.92 -41.97 19.18
N ILE A 104 -3.19 -40.87 19.90
CA ILE A 104 -2.46 -40.49 21.10
C ILE A 104 -3.15 -41.08 22.33
N PHE A 105 -2.43 -41.92 23.06
CA PHE A 105 -2.90 -42.51 24.31
C PHE A 105 -1.97 -42.19 25.47
N GLY A 106 -2.50 -42.20 26.68
CA GLY A 106 -1.82 -41.94 27.94
C GLY A 106 -1.39 -43.21 28.66
N SER A 107 -1.90 -44.38 28.24
CA SER A 107 -1.57 -45.72 28.73
C SER A 107 -2.04 -46.79 27.73
N ASP A 108 -1.55 -48.02 27.90
CA ASP A 108 -2.03 -49.22 27.19
C ASP A 108 -3.51 -49.56 27.49
N SER A 109 -4.03 -49.01 28.58
CA SER A 109 -5.43 -49.14 29.01
C SER A 109 -6.37 -48.18 28.26
N GLY A 110 -5.84 -47.38 27.33
CA GLY A 110 -6.63 -46.49 26.47
C GLY A 110 -6.98 -45.15 27.12
N ASP A 111 -6.28 -44.74 28.17
CA ASP A 111 -6.48 -43.41 28.78
C ASP A 111 -6.07 -42.31 27.80
N PHE A 112 -6.67 -41.13 27.91
CA PHE A 112 -6.30 -39.98 27.07
C PHE A 112 -5.52 -38.94 27.89
N PRO A 113 -4.31 -38.55 27.46
CA PRO A 113 -3.50 -37.62 28.22
C PRO A 113 -4.01 -36.18 28.04
N SER A 114 -3.83 -35.32 29.05
CA SER A 114 -3.97 -33.86 28.90
C SER A 114 -2.58 -33.23 28.84
N ARG A 115 -2.08 -32.96 27.62
CA ARG A 115 -0.69 -32.56 27.38
C ARG A 115 -0.56 -31.55 26.24
N VAL A 116 0.62 -30.93 26.17
CA VAL A 116 1.02 -30.06 25.06
C VAL A 116 2.26 -30.66 24.38
N PHE A 117 2.23 -30.73 23.06
CA PHE A 117 3.31 -31.24 22.23
C PHE A 117 3.68 -30.22 21.16
N PHE A 118 4.96 -30.12 20.85
CA PHE A 118 5.48 -29.46 19.68
C PHE A 118 5.79 -30.56 18.67
N VAL A 119 5.13 -30.55 17.52
CA VAL A 119 5.26 -31.63 16.53
C VAL A 119 5.70 -31.10 15.19
N LYS A 120 6.39 -31.94 14.42
CA LYS A 120 6.71 -31.71 13.01
C LYS A 120 6.34 -32.94 12.20
N ASN A 121 5.69 -32.73 11.06
CA ASN A 121 5.51 -33.78 10.06
C ASN A 121 6.69 -33.73 9.08
N SER A 122 7.50 -34.78 9.06
CA SER A 122 8.65 -34.95 8.16
C SER A 122 8.55 -36.21 7.31
N LEU A 123 7.33 -36.72 7.08
CA LEU A 123 7.11 -37.88 6.20
C LEU A 123 7.59 -37.58 4.78
N THR A 124 8.01 -38.60 4.04
CA THR A 124 8.36 -38.42 2.62
C THR A 124 7.10 -38.26 1.75
N ASN A 125 7.29 -37.84 0.49
CA ASN A 125 6.24 -37.80 -0.53
C ASN A 125 5.04 -36.86 -0.24
N SER A 126 5.26 -35.75 0.47
CA SER A 126 4.25 -34.72 0.75
C SER A 126 3.01 -35.25 1.47
N ARG A 127 3.21 -36.21 2.38
CA ARG A 127 2.16 -36.90 3.11
C ARG A 127 1.75 -36.16 4.39
N GLU A 128 0.45 -36.15 4.68
CA GLU A 128 -0.12 -35.56 5.90
C GLU A 128 -0.12 -36.54 7.08
N ILE A 129 -0.20 -36.01 8.29
CA ILE A 129 -0.42 -36.76 9.52
C ILE A 129 -1.74 -36.33 10.14
N THR A 130 -2.61 -37.27 10.49
CA THR A 130 -3.84 -37.01 11.24
C THR A 130 -3.64 -37.47 12.68
N PHE A 131 -3.70 -36.53 13.63
CA PHE A 131 -3.66 -36.83 15.06
C PHE A 131 -5.08 -36.98 15.63
N ASN A 132 -5.28 -38.04 16.40
CA ASN A 132 -6.53 -38.33 17.11
C ASN A 132 -6.24 -38.55 18.60
N ALA A 133 -7.19 -38.25 19.47
CA ALA A 133 -7.10 -38.55 20.90
C ALA A 133 -8.42 -39.10 21.44
N GLY A 134 -9.01 -40.06 20.73
CA GLY A 134 -10.25 -40.72 21.11
C GLY A 134 -11.42 -40.30 20.23
N SER A 135 -12.58 -39.98 20.82
CA SER A 135 -13.80 -39.66 20.08
C SER A 135 -14.00 -38.18 19.70
N GLY A 136 -13.12 -37.29 20.14
CA GLY A 136 -13.23 -35.85 19.92
C GLY A 136 -12.73 -35.41 18.54
N SER A 137 -12.33 -34.14 18.45
CA SER A 137 -11.81 -33.57 17.20
C SER A 137 -10.40 -34.09 16.88
N ASN A 138 -10.13 -34.23 15.58
CA ASN A 138 -8.83 -34.63 15.06
C ASN A 138 -8.09 -33.40 14.51
N TYR A 139 -6.77 -33.46 14.45
CA TYR A 139 -5.94 -32.42 13.85
C TYR A 139 -5.10 -32.98 12.70
N VAL A 140 -5.19 -32.36 11.52
CA VAL A 140 -4.39 -32.73 10.35
C VAL A 140 -3.20 -31.79 10.21
N LEU A 141 -2.00 -32.36 10.20
CA LEU A 141 -0.74 -31.67 10.01
C LEU A 141 -0.18 -31.94 8.62
N ALA A 142 -0.14 -30.89 7.79
CA ALA A 142 0.42 -30.94 6.46
C ALA A 142 1.90 -31.35 6.46
N ASN A 143 2.38 -31.88 5.35
CA ASN A 143 3.79 -32.25 5.22
C ASN A 143 4.73 -31.04 5.39
N GLY A 144 5.82 -31.22 6.13
CA GLY A 144 6.78 -30.16 6.43
C GLY A 144 6.29 -29.12 7.44
N ALA A 145 5.00 -29.14 7.82
CA ALA A 145 4.44 -28.21 8.78
C ALA A 145 4.81 -28.59 10.22
N GLN A 146 4.70 -27.59 11.10
CA GLN A 146 4.89 -27.71 12.54
C GLN A 146 3.64 -27.19 13.25
N ALA A 147 3.32 -27.78 14.39
CA ALA A 147 2.20 -27.33 15.22
C ALA A 147 2.52 -27.46 16.71
N VAL A 148 1.84 -26.65 17.52
CA VAL A 148 1.77 -26.83 18.97
C VAL A 148 0.42 -27.49 19.25
N LEU A 149 0.43 -28.80 19.46
CA LEU A 149 -0.76 -29.56 19.74
C LEU A 149 -1.08 -29.53 21.23
N TYR A 150 -2.38 -29.52 21.54
CA TYR A 150 -2.87 -29.88 22.85
C TYR A 150 -3.74 -31.14 22.74
N THR A 151 -3.77 -31.93 23.81
CA THR A 151 -4.71 -33.02 24.00
C THR A 151 -5.54 -32.77 25.25
N ASN A 152 -6.81 -33.16 25.24
CA ASN A 152 -7.72 -32.97 26.37
C ASN A 152 -8.40 -34.29 26.73
N THR A 153 -8.25 -34.71 27.99
CA THR A 153 -8.82 -35.98 28.48
C THR A 153 -10.34 -35.97 28.58
N ALA A 154 -10.96 -34.81 28.82
CA ALA A 154 -12.41 -34.70 29.00
C ALA A 154 -13.16 -34.88 27.68
N ASP A 155 -12.67 -34.21 26.63
CA ASP A 155 -13.32 -34.17 25.31
C ASP A 155 -12.67 -35.12 24.30
N GLN A 156 -11.55 -35.75 24.66
CA GLN A 156 -10.83 -36.70 23.80
C GLN A 156 -10.44 -36.09 22.45
N GLU A 157 -9.98 -34.83 22.49
CA GLU A 157 -9.66 -34.05 21.30
C GLU A 157 -8.17 -33.76 21.17
N VAL A 158 -7.75 -33.57 19.92
CA VAL A 158 -6.47 -32.98 19.54
C VAL A 158 -6.74 -31.69 18.76
N GLY A 159 -6.07 -30.61 19.14
CA GLY A 159 -6.15 -29.35 18.42
C GLY A 159 -4.82 -28.61 18.39
N ASN A 160 -4.71 -27.62 17.52
CA ASN A 160 -3.58 -26.69 17.53
C ASN A 160 -3.87 -25.55 18.52
N LEU A 161 -3.02 -25.42 19.53
CA LEU A 161 -3.12 -24.41 20.58
C LEU A 161 -3.07 -22.98 20.01
N LEU A 162 -2.44 -22.80 18.85
CA LEU A 162 -2.24 -21.48 18.24
C LEU A 162 -3.40 -21.04 17.32
N SER A 163 -4.37 -21.91 17.01
CA SER A 163 -5.46 -21.59 16.07
C SER A 163 -6.37 -20.46 16.54
N ASN A 164 -6.50 -20.26 17.86
CA ASN A 164 -7.28 -19.20 18.48
C ASN A 164 -6.44 -18.32 19.39
N LEU A 165 -5.14 -18.19 19.10
CA LEU A 165 -4.24 -17.37 19.91
C LEU A 165 -4.70 -15.91 19.89
N GLN A 166 -5.00 -15.37 21.06
CA GLN A 166 -5.21 -13.94 21.25
C GLN A 166 -3.93 -13.32 21.81
N VAL A 167 -3.40 -12.33 21.11
CA VAL A 167 -2.17 -11.63 21.50
C VAL A 167 -2.55 -10.22 21.94
N GLU A 168 -2.19 -9.84 23.16
CA GLU A 168 -2.47 -8.49 23.69
C GLU A 168 -1.64 -7.42 22.97
N SER A 169 -0.36 -7.71 22.69
CA SER A 169 0.51 -6.85 21.90
C SER A 169 1.50 -7.66 21.09
N LEU A 170 1.71 -7.27 19.83
CA LEU A 170 2.68 -7.86 18.91
C LEU A 170 3.62 -6.77 18.43
N THR A 171 4.92 -7.04 18.38
CA THR A 171 5.93 -6.14 17.81
C THR A 171 6.83 -6.96 16.90
N ALA A 172 6.85 -6.62 15.60
CA ALA A 172 7.84 -7.13 14.67
C ALA A 172 9.00 -6.14 14.63
N GLN A 173 10.13 -6.49 15.25
CA GLN A 173 11.36 -5.69 15.17
C GLN A 173 12.13 -6.07 13.90
N ASP A 174 12.51 -5.07 13.10
CA ASP A 174 13.32 -5.22 11.89
C ASP A 174 12.76 -6.20 10.84
N GLY A 175 11.47 -6.52 10.90
CA GLY A 175 10.80 -7.48 10.03
C GLY A 175 9.43 -7.02 9.56
N GLU A 176 8.89 -7.77 8.61
CA GLU A 176 7.55 -7.55 8.07
C GLU A 176 6.53 -8.39 8.86
N LEU A 177 5.38 -7.78 9.19
CA LEU A 177 4.21 -8.54 9.62
C LEU A 177 3.45 -9.01 8.38
N ASN A 178 3.55 -10.30 8.06
CA ASN A 178 2.77 -10.89 6.98
C ASN A 178 1.37 -11.30 7.48
N VAL A 179 0.33 -10.61 7.03
CA VAL A 179 -1.08 -10.96 7.29
C VAL A 179 -1.64 -11.62 6.04
N LEU A 180 -1.91 -12.92 6.12
CA LEU A 180 -2.31 -13.73 4.95
C LEU A 180 -3.70 -13.39 4.38
N SER A 181 -4.54 -12.71 5.14
CA SER A 181 -5.90 -12.33 4.74
C SER A 181 -6.17 -10.86 5.01
N THR A 182 -7.02 -10.56 5.98
CA THR A 182 -7.47 -9.19 6.27
C THR A 182 -6.81 -8.69 7.55
N LEU A 183 -6.27 -7.47 7.50
CA LEU A 183 -5.91 -6.71 8.70
C LEU A 183 -7.11 -5.84 9.12
N GLU A 184 -7.71 -6.18 10.26
CA GLU A 184 -8.70 -5.32 10.91
C GLU A 184 -8.01 -4.43 11.95
N VAL A 185 -8.28 -3.12 11.92
CA VAL A 185 -7.67 -2.15 12.83
C VAL A 185 -8.75 -1.38 13.58
N GLY A 186 -8.74 -1.52 14.91
CA GLY A 186 -9.63 -0.79 15.83
C GLY A 186 -10.68 -1.69 16.50
N PRO A 187 -11.09 -1.39 17.75
CA PRO A 187 -12.08 -2.19 18.45
C PRO A 187 -13.50 -1.69 18.15
N GLY A 188 -14.14 -2.24 17.12
CA GLY A 188 -15.56 -1.99 16.82
C GLY A 188 -15.91 -0.50 16.61
N THR A 189 -16.29 0.20 17.67
CA THR A 189 -16.69 1.63 17.66
C THR A 189 -15.55 2.61 17.98
N GLY A 190 -14.39 2.13 18.42
CA GLY A 190 -13.21 2.95 18.70
C GLY A 190 -12.42 3.35 17.43
N THR A 191 -11.50 4.31 17.56
CA THR A 191 -10.61 4.70 16.45
C THR A 191 -9.47 3.68 16.30
N GLY A 192 -9.41 3.02 15.13
CA GLY A 192 -8.22 2.29 14.69
C GLY A 192 -7.14 3.24 14.17
N THR A 193 -5.88 2.97 14.50
CA THR A 193 -4.75 3.81 14.04
C THR A 193 -3.72 2.95 13.31
N ILE A 194 -3.37 3.37 12.10
CA ILE A 194 -2.18 2.90 11.38
C ILE A 194 -1.24 4.09 11.29
N GLN A 195 -0.03 3.96 11.85
CA GLN A 195 0.96 5.04 11.88
C GLN A 195 2.32 4.52 11.43
N SER A 196 3.06 5.36 10.70
CA SER A 196 4.50 5.17 10.54
C SER A 196 5.23 5.62 11.81
N GLN A 197 6.32 4.97 12.16
CA GLN A 197 7.17 5.40 13.28
C GLN A 197 8.25 6.36 12.74
N GLY A 198 8.30 7.59 13.26
CA GLY A 198 9.26 8.60 12.79
C GLY A 198 8.84 9.30 11.49
N ASN A 199 9.81 9.88 10.76
CA ASN A 199 9.57 10.69 9.57
C ASN A 199 9.46 9.82 8.30
N HIS A 200 8.56 8.84 8.32
CA HIS A 200 8.35 7.92 7.21
C HIS A 200 6.94 8.06 6.62
N SER A 201 6.81 7.78 5.33
CA SER A 201 5.51 7.68 4.66
C SER A 201 4.80 6.39 5.04
N LEU A 202 3.47 6.39 4.94
CA LEU A 202 2.72 5.14 4.84
C LEU A 202 2.62 4.78 3.35
N VAL A 203 3.11 3.60 2.99
CA VAL A 203 3.03 3.08 1.62
C VAL A 203 2.02 1.94 1.62
N VAL A 204 0.99 2.06 0.80
CA VAL A 204 -0.01 1.02 0.57
C VAL A 204 0.27 0.42 -0.81
N GLN A 205 0.77 -0.80 -0.83
CA GLN A 205 0.89 -1.54 -2.08
C GLN A 205 -0.49 -2.00 -2.51
N THR A 206 -0.83 -1.71 -3.76
CA THR A 206 -2.11 -2.05 -4.38
C THR A 206 -1.84 -2.72 -5.70
N GLY A 207 -2.60 -3.74 -6.06
CA GLY A 207 -2.36 -4.43 -7.32
C GLY A 207 -3.19 -5.70 -7.46
N ASP A 208 -3.06 -6.32 -8.62
CA ASP A 208 -3.55 -7.66 -8.89
C ASP A 208 -2.40 -8.61 -9.27
N ALA A 209 -2.72 -9.81 -9.76
CA ALA A 209 -1.71 -10.81 -10.12
C ALA A 209 -0.74 -10.37 -11.23
N SER A 210 -1.03 -9.28 -11.95
CA SER A 210 -0.29 -8.83 -13.14
C SER A 210 0.29 -7.42 -13.03
N ASP A 211 -0.14 -6.64 -12.05
CA ASP A 211 0.35 -5.27 -11.84
C ASP A 211 0.38 -4.93 -10.35
N THR A 212 1.55 -4.52 -9.84
CA THR A 212 1.75 -4.12 -8.45
C THR A 212 2.23 -2.68 -8.41
N GLY A 213 1.41 -1.80 -7.85
CA GLY A 213 1.69 -0.38 -7.66
C GLY A 213 1.75 0.02 -6.20
N ALA A 214 2.18 1.26 -5.93
CA ALA A 214 2.22 1.81 -4.59
C ALA A 214 1.47 3.15 -4.51
N ILE A 215 0.59 3.28 -3.52
CA ILE A 215 0.01 4.55 -3.09
C ILE A 215 0.81 5.03 -1.89
N THR A 216 1.40 6.22 -1.98
CA THR A 216 2.16 6.82 -0.87
C THR A 216 1.34 7.92 -0.20
N LEU A 217 1.20 7.84 1.12
CA LEU A 217 0.62 8.85 1.98
C LEU A 217 1.73 9.47 2.85
N ARG A 218 1.95 10.77 2.70
CA ARG A 218 3.00 11.48 3.46
C ARG A 218 2.50 12.85 3.91
N SER A 219 3.04 13.33 5.03
CA SER A 219 2.94 14.75 5.39
C SER A 219 3.73 15.59 4.37
N GLY A 220 3.00 16.43 3.64
CA GLY A 220 3.53 17.42 2.72
C GLY A 220 4.01 18.68 3.42
N ALA A 221 4.53 19.62 2.62
CA ALA A 221 4.85 20.96 3.12
C ALA A 221 3.61 21.62 3.75
N ASP A 222 3.81 22.49 4.74
CA ASP A 222 2.74 23.24 5.42
C ASP A 222 1.64 22.35 6.06
N ALA A 223 2.01 21.14 6.49
CA ALA A 223 1.09 20.13 7.04
C ALA A 223 0.00 19.66 6.05
N ASN A 224 0.26 19.79 4.75
CA ASN A 224 -0.61 19.21 3.72
C ASN A 224 -0.54 17.67 3.74
N LEU A 225 -1.55 17.04 3.14
CA LEU A 225 -1.52 15.61 2.83
C LEU A 225 -1.07 15.43 1.38
N ASP A 226 0.13 14.86 1.21
CA ASP A 226 0.60 14.44 -0.11
C ASP A 226 0.13 13.01 -0.36
N ILE A 227 -0.65 12.83 -1.42
CA ILE A 227 -1.05 11.52 -1.94
C ILE A 227 -0.40 11.36 -3.31
N THR A 228 0.47 10.36 -3.45
CA THR A 228 1.11 10.04 -4.73
C THR A 228 0.60 8.69 -5.22
N PRO A 229 -0.12 8.64 -6.36
CA PRO A 229 -0.57 7.38 -6.95
C PRO A 229 0.61 6.62 -7.57
N ASP A 230 0.34 5.40 -8.00
CA ASP A 230 1.34 4.60 -8.71
C ASP A 230 1.60 5.12 -10.13
N GLY A 231 2.87 5.13 -10.52
CA GLY A 231 3.32 5.57 -11.84
C GLY A 231 2.90 7.00 -12.20
N ALA A 232 2.54 7.20 -13.47
CA ALA A 232 2.06 8.48 -13.99
C ALA A 232 0.54 8.67 -13.84
N GLY A 233 -0.13 7.79 -13.08
CA GLY A 233 -1.56 7.85 -12.83
C GLY A 233 -1.98 9.10 -12.05
N GLY A 234 -3.28 9.30 -11.93
CA GLY A 234 -3.88 10.38 -11.15
C GLY A 234 -4.81 9.83 -10.07
N ILE A 235 -5.18 10.69 -9.12
CA ILE A 235 -6.25 10.39 -8.17
C ILE A 235 -7.57 10.63 -8.88
N VAL A 236 -8.32 9.56 -9.14
CA VAL A 236 -9.65 9.65 -9.75
C VAL A 236 -10.66 9.95 -8.66
N VAL A 237 -11.28 11.13 -8.73
CA VAL A 237 -12.40 11.50 -7.86
C VAL A 237 -13.65 11.64 -8.74
N PRO A 238 -14.69 10.79 -8.56
CA PRO A 238 -15.90 10.84 -9.37
C PRO A 238 -16.60 12.21 -9.33
N ALA A 239 -17.34 12.53 -10.40
CA ALA A 239 -18.07 13.78 -10.52
C ALA A 239 -19.05 13.97 -9.35
N GLY A 240 -19.06 15.17 -8.76
CA GLY A 240 -19.94 15.52 -7.64
C GLY A 240 -19.48 15.02 -6.26
N SER A 241 -18.30 14.38 -6.14
CA SER A 241 -17.83 13.79 -4.87
C SER A 241 -16.90 14.68 -4.04
N ILE A 242 -16.44 15.83 -4.57
CA ILE A 242 -15.60 16.77 -3.81
C ILE A 242 -16.48 17.80 -3.12
N ALA A 243 -16.66 17.65 -1.81
CA ALA A 243 -17.24 18.68 -0.95
C ALA A 243 -16.11 19.37 -0.16
N ILE A 244 -15.86 20.64 -0.44
CA ILE A 244 -14.89 21.44 0.31
C ILE A 244 -15.69 22.27 1.33
N ALA A 245 -15.70 21.84 2.58
CA ALA A 245 -16.37 22.56 3.66
C ALA A 245 -15.45 23.66 4.24
N GLY A 246 -16.03 24.79 4.64
CA GLY A 246 -15.31 25.82 5.40
C GLY A 246 -14.28 26.64 4.62
N VAL A 247 -14.40 26.72 3.29
CA VAL A 247 -13.44 27.48 2.47
C VAL A 247 -13.59 28.98 2.71
N ASN A 248 -12.64 29.57 3.44
CA ASN A 248 -12.46 31.02 3.52
C ASN A 248 -11.43 31.52 2.47
N LYS A 249 -10.94 30.61 1.61
CA LYS A 249 -9.93 30.87 0.57
C LYS A 249 -10.31 30.13 -0.71
N VAL A 250 -9.96 30.67 -1.87
CA VAL A 250 -10.32 30.11 -3.18
C VAL A 250 -9.77 28.69 -3.33
N ALA A 251 -10.65 27.70 -3.53
CA ALA A 251 -10.26 26.39 -4.02
C ALA A 251 -9.79 26.54 -5.47
N SER A 252 -8.48 26.43 -5.70
CA SER A 252 -7.91 26.48 -7.04
C SER A 252 -7.86 25.06 -7.61
N PHE A 253 -8.65 24.82 -8.64
CA PHE A 253 -8.56 23.61 -9.45
C PHE A 253 -7.76 23.96 -10.71
N THR A 254 -6.50 23.56 -10.75
CA THR A 254 -5.70 23.61 -11.98
C THR A 254 -5.85 22.28 -12.71
N SER A 255 -6.70 22.24 -13.74
CA SER A 255 -6.66 21.17 -14.72
C SER A 255 -5.54 21.45 -15.74
N THR A 256 -4.68 20.48 -16.01
CA THR A 256 -3.56 20.61 -16.96
C THR A 256 -3.74 19.78 -18.23
N SER A 257 -4.95 19.35 -18.60
CA SER A 257 -5.10 18.50 -19.78
C SER A 257 -6.42 18.73 -20.53
N ASP A 258 -6.36 19.61 -21.51
CA ASP A 258 -6.75 19.17 -22.86
C ASP A 258 -5.45 18.96 -23.66
N PRO A 259 -4.98 17.72 -23.87
CA PRO A 259 -3.82 17.45 -24.71
C PRO A 259 -4.10 17.63 -26.22
N GLY A 260 -5.34 17.96 -26.60
CA GLY A 260 -5.80 18.14 -27.98
C GLY A 260 -6.31 19.55 -28.30
N ASP A 261 -6.52 20.42 -27.31
CA ASP A 261 -6.86 21.82 -27.57
C ASP A 261 -5.59 22.66 -27.73
N THR A 262 -5.08 22.67 -28.96
CA THR A 262 -4.12 23.70 -29.39
C THR A 262 -4.72 25.11 -29.33
N ASN A 263 -6.00 25.28 -29.00
CA ASN A 263 -6.57 26.56 -28.61
C ASN A 263 -6.56 26.70 -27.08
N THR A 264 -5.37 26.64 -26.49
CA THR A 264 -5.09 27.17 -25.16
C THR A 264 -6.01 28.37 -24.89
N PRO A 265 -6.90 28.33 -23.89
CA PRO A 265 -7.78 29.43 -23.59
C PRO A 265 -6.97 30.48 -22.86
N SER A 266 -6.25 31.28 -23.63
CA SER A 266 -6.13 32.69 -23.32
C SER A 266 -7.54 33.28 -23.40
N ALA A 267 -8.34 33.07 -22.35
CA ALA A 267 -9.61 33.74 -22.16
C ALA A 267 -9.44 35.27 -22.28
N ALA A 268 -8.24 35.80 -22.05
CA ALA A 268 -7.88 37.19 -22.34
C ALA A 268 -7.70 37.51 -23.84
N THR A 269 -7.14 36.62 -24.68
CA THR A 269 -6.96 36.92 -26.11
C THR A 269 -8.23 36.65 -26.91
N ASN A 270 -9.02 35.63 -26.56
CA ASN A 270 -10.31 35.39 -27.21
C ASN A 270 -11.31 36.51 -26.94
N LEU A 271 -11.32 37.10 -25.73
CA LEU A 271 -12.07 38.33 -25.50
C LEU A 271 -11.55 39.48 -26.37
N SER A 272 -10.23 39.66 -26.49
CA SER A 272 -9.69 40.74 -27.33
C SER A 272 -9.96 40.55 -28.83
N GLU A 273 -9.94 39.31 -29.31
CA GLU A 273 -10.26 38.96 -30.70
C GLU A 273 -11.76 39.00 -30.97
N GLU A 274 -12.61 38.54 -30.06
CA GLU A 274 -14.06 38.68 -30.18
C GLU A 274 -14.48 40.14 -30.10
N ILE A 275 -13.91 40.94 -29.19
CA ILE A 275 -14.11 42.40 -29.15
C ILE A 275 -13.67 43.04 -30.47
N THR A 276 -12.55 42.60 -31.04
CA THR A 276 -12.07 43.10 -32.33
C THR A 276 -12.99 42.68 -33.48
N LYS A 277 -13.48 41.44 -33.50
CA LYS A 277 -14.45 40.93 -34.49
C LYS A 277 -15.79 41.64 -34.37
N ILE A 278 -16.28 41.90 -33.15
CA ILE A 278 -17.49 42.67 -32.88
C ILE A 278 -17.29 44.12 -33.33
N ARG A 279 -16.14 44.74 -33.04
CA ARG A 279 -15.82 46.10 -33.51
C ARG A 279 -15.79 46.16 -35.04
N TYR A 280 -15.22 45.16 -35.71
CA TYR A 280 -15.19 45.07 -37.16
C TYR A 280 -16.58 44.80 -37.76
N ALA A 281 -17.39 43.96 -37.10
CA ALA A 281 -18.76 43.66 -37.51
C ALA A 281 -19.68 44.88 -37.35
N LEU A 282 -19.51 45.66 -36.27
CA LEU A 282 -20.20 46.93 -36.05
C LEU A 282 -19.78 47.98 -37.09
N GLN A 283 -18.50 48.07 -37.44
CA GLN A 283 -18.00 48.99 -38.47
C GLN A 283 -18.45 48.62 -39.89
N ARG A 284 -18.63 47.33 -40.18
CA ARG A 284 -19.11 46.83 -41.49
C ARG A 284 -20.63 46.81 -41.61
N SER A 285 -21.35 46.65 -40.50
CA SER A 285 -22.78 46.83 -40.53
C SER A 285 -23.01 48.32 -40.76
N ASN A 286 -23.50 48.68 -41.93
CA ASN A 286 -23.94 50.04 -42.29
C ASN A 286 -25.16 50.49 -41.47
N VAL A 287 -25.32 49.98 -40.23
CA VAL A 287 -26.15 50.62 -39.24
C VAL A 287 -25.43 51.92 -38.93
N GLY A 288 -25.98 53.03 -39.43
CA GLY A 288 -25.65 54.35 -38.93
C GLY A 288 -26.01 54.42 -37.46
N ILE A 289 -25.12 53.91 -36.60
CA ILE A 289 -25.11 54.14 -35.17
C ILE A 289 -24.62 55.57 -35.01
N GLY A 290 -25.52 56.52 -35.31
CA GLY A 290 -25.54 57.85 -34.69
C GLY A 290 -26.00 57.72 -33.25
N THR A 291 -25.46 56.75 -32.52
CA THR A 291 -25.70 56.58 -31.09
C THR A 291 -24.51 57.20 -30.42
N VAL A 292 -24.71 58.47 -30.05
CA VAL A 292 -24.01 59.10 -28.95
C VAL A 292 -24.07 58.11 -27.79
N ILE A 293 -22.95 57.46 -27.50
CA ILE A 293 -22.75 56.88 -26.17
C ILE A 293 -22.57 58.11 -25.27
N SER A 294 -23.69 58.68 -24.82
CA SER A 294 -23.65 59.54 -23.65
C SER A 294 -23.35 58.58 -22.51
N GLU A 295 -22.16 58.72 -21.94
CA GLU A 295 -21.92 58.31 -20.56
C GLU A 295 -22.90 59.11 -19.68
N ASP A 296 -24.16 58.65 -19.59
CA ASP A 296 -25.05 59.10 -18.54
C ASP A 296 -24.61 58.40 -17.26
N GLY A 297 -23.66 59.05 -16.61
CA GLY A 297 -23.27 58.83 -15.24
C GLY A 297 -23.01 60.14 -14.52
N ALA A 298 -23.67 61.24 -14.93
CA ALA A 298 -23.91 62.44 -14.13
C ALA A 298 -24.54 63.50 -15.04
N GLY A 299 -25.81 63.82 -14.79
CA GLY A 299 -26.52 64.87 -15.50
C GLY A 299 -25.78 66.20 -15.41
N ASP A 300 -25.50 66.79 -16.57
CA ASP A 300 -25.47 68.24 -16.68
C ASP A 300 -25.95 68.72 -18.05
N ASN A 301 -26.62 69.85 -18.02
CA ASN A 301 -27.50 70.40 -19.04
C ASN A 301 -26.86 70.60 -20.42
N VAL A 302 -27.38 69.95 -21.47
CA VAL A 302 -27.12 70.36 -22.86
C VAL A 302 -28.17 71.38 -23.29
N GLY A 303 -27.83 72.66 -23.09
CA GLY A 303 -28.45 73.76 -23.81
C GLY A 303 -28.11 73.66 -25.30
N LEU A 304 -29.14 73.46 -26.13
CA LEU A 304 -29.03 73.45 -27.58
C LEU A 304 -28.61 74.84 -28.08
N ALA A 305 -27.37 74.98 -28.53
CA ALA A 305 -26.95 76.05 -29.40
C ALA A 305 -26.78 75.49 -30.82
N SER A 306 -27.81 75.71 -31.63
CA SER A 306 -27.79 75.53 -33.07
C SER A 306 -26.80 76.51 -33.70
N SER A 307 -25.70 76.01 -34.29
CA SER A 307 -25.09 76.74 -35.38
C SER A 307 -24.29 75.87 -36.37
N TRP A 308 -24.82 75.81 -37.59
CA TRP A 308 -24.09 75.77 -38.87
C TRP A 308 -23.39 74.46 -39.25
N PHE A 309 -24.15 73.59 -39.92
CA PHE A 309 -23.60 72.80 -41.03
C PHE A 309 -24.25 73.30 -42.32
N ASP A 310 -23.51 74.12 -43.06
CA ASP A 310 -23.76 74.41 -44.46
C ASP A 310 -23.20 73.26 -45.31
N GLY A 311 -23.85 73.01 -46.44
CA GLY A 311 -23.91 71.72 -47.11
C GLY A 311 -22.58 71.15 -47.59
N CYS A 312 -22.27 69.95 -47.11
CA CYS A 312 -21.60 68.94 -47.92
C CYS A 312 -22.45 67.68 -47.87
N VAL A 313 -23.37 67.57 -48.82
CA VAL A 313 -24.07 66.32 -49.12
C VAL A 313 -23.02 65.39 -49.74
N ILE A 314 -22.53 64.42 -48.96
CA ILE A 314 -21.87 63.23 -49.50
C ILE A 314 -22.87 62.09 -49.41
N GLY A 315 -23.58 61.87 -50.50
CA GLY A 315 -24.14 60.58 -50.91
C GLY A 315 -23.89 60.49 -52.42
N GLU A 316 -23.50 59.38 -53.04
CA GLU A 316 -23.50 57.98 -52.65
C GLU A 316 -22.32 57.28 -53.36
N ASN A 317 -22.00 56.06 -52.92
CA ASN A 317 -21.18 55.03 -53.59
C ASN A 317 -20.79 55.31 -55.05
N ILE A 318 -19.52 55.64 -55.28
CA ILE A 318 -18.84 55.33 -56.54
C ILE A 318 -17.54 54.60 -56.22
N LEU A 319 -17.51 53.33 -56.64
CA LEU A 319 -16.34 52.49 -56.77
C LEU A 319 -15.25 53.24 -57.55
N ILE A 320 -14.19 53.68 -56.87
CA ILE A 320 -12.98 54.18 -57.55
C ILE A 320 -12.07 52.98 -57.80
N ASN A 321 -12.23 52.41 -58.99
CA ASN A 321 -11.19 51.67 -59.68
C ASN A 321 -10.17 52.69 -60.23
N HIS A 322 -8.89 52.41 -60.06
CA HIS A 322 -7.78 53.30 -60.42
C HIS A 322 -7.80 53.78 -61.88
N ALA A 323 -7.47 55.06 -62.01
CA ALA A 323 -6.96 55.82 -63.17
C ALA A 323 -7.95 56.86 -63.69
N MET A 324 -7.68 58.14 -63.41
CA MET A 324 -7.49 59.22 -64.40
C MET A 324 -7.07 60.52 -63.69
N THR A 325 -5.89 60.99 -64.08
CA THR A 325 -5.43 62.38 -64.27
C THR A 325 -6.36 63.52 -63.83
N ASP A 326 -5.88 64.27 -62.85
CA ASP A 326 -6.39 65.53 -62.35
C ASP A 326 -5.86 66.70 -63.22
N GLN A 327 -6.78 67.41 -63.89
CA GLN A 327 -6.56 68.74 -64.44
C GLN A 327 -7.68 69.63 -63.92
N CYS A 328 -7.44 70.28 -62.79
CA CYS A 328 -8.20 71.45 -62.39
C CYS A 328 -7.32 72.69 -62.60
N GLU A 329 -7.66 73.36 -63.69
CA GLU A 329 -7.20 74.64 -64.21
C GLU A 329 -7.66 75.77 -63.28
N GLU A 330 -6.72 76.42 -62.59
CA GLU A 330 -6.99 77.68 -61.87
C GLU A 330 -6.50 78.86 -62.71
N ILE A 331 -7.46 79.67 -63.14
CA ILE A 331 -7.30 80.87 -63.95
C ILE A 331 -6.81 82.04 -63.08
N ALA A 332 -5.91 82.79 -63.70
CA ALA A 332 -5.10 83.90 -63.22
C ALA A 332 -5.83 85.14 -62.67
N ASP A 333 -5.09 85.92 -61.87
CA ASP A 333 -5.04 87.38 -61.94
C ASP A 333 -3.66 87.91 -61.45
N PRO A 334 -3.22 89.16 -61.71
CA PRO A 334 -2.05 89.41 -62.55
C PRO A 334 -1.00 90.37 -61.93
N GLY A 335 0.14 90.49 -62.63
CA GLY A 335 0.85 91.78 -62.75
C GLY A 335 1.87 92.15 -61.66
N GLY A 336 3.16 92.15 -62.03
CA GLY A 336 4.19 92.86 -61.28
C GLY A 336 5.61 92.42 -61.63
N ALA A 337 6.21 93.10 -62.61
CA ALA A 337 7.46 92.72 -63.26
C ALA A 337 8.76 93.07 -62.49
N THR A 338 9.86 92.57 -63.06
CA THR A 338 11.27 93.02 -62.96
C THR A 338 12.06 92.42 -61.78
N SER A 339 13.35 92.06 -61.83
CA SER A 339 14.40 92.10 -62.84
C SER A 339 15.70 91.66 -62.13
N TRP A 340 16.46 90.74 -62.73
CA TRP A 340 17.95 90.64 -62.75
C TRP A 340 18.83 90.70 -61.47
N MET A 341 19.85 89.81 -61.50
CA MET A 341 21.18 89.84 -60.85
C MET A 341 21.43 89.01 -59.58
N ASN A 342 22.11 87.88 -59.84
CA ASN A 342 23.23 87.23 -59.11
C ASN A 342 24.28 88.23 -58.53
N PRO A 343 25.39 87.85 -57.83
CA PRO A 343 25.81 86.59 -57.15
C PRO A 343 26.53 86.85 -55.78
N ILE A 344 27.26 85.83 -55.26
CA ILE A 344 28.42 85.88 -54.32
C ILE A 344 28.05 85.83 -52.83
N GLY A 345 28.57 84.95 -51.96
CA GLY A 345 29.58 83.89 -52.08
C GLY A 345 30.00 83.37 -50.69
N PHE A 346 30.46 82.11 -50.65
CA PHE A 346 31.47 81.49 -49.75
C PHE A 346 31.44 81.68 -48.22
N ARG A 347 31.34 80.55 -47.48
CA ARG A 347 32.40 79.89 -46.65
C ARG A 347 31.78 78.80 -45.75
N SER A 348 32.12 77.52 -45.95
CA SER A 348 33.07 76.69 -45.13
C SER A 348 32.72 76.64 -43.63
N GLY A 349 32.52 75.53 -42.95
CA GLY A 349 32.77 74.11 -43.20
C GLY A 349 33.12 73.42 -41.86
N ALA A 350 32.66 72.17 -41.71
CA ALA A 350 33.19 71.07 -40.86
C ALA A 350 33.33 71.30 -39.33
N ALA A 351 32.60 70.58 -38.47
CA ALA A 351 32.67 69.15 -38.11
C ALA A 351 33.73 68.84 -37.04
N GLY A 352 33.39 67.99 -36.08
CA GLY A 352 34.35 67.23 -35.28
C GLY A 352 33.98 67.07 -33.81
N ASP A 353 33.56 65.85 -33.46
CA ASP A 353 33.61 65.20 -32.14
C ASP A 353 34.96 65.36 -31.43
N PRO A 354 35.05 65.02 -30.13
CA PRO A 354 35.27 63.62 -29.72
C PRO A 354 34.15 62.99 -28.88
#